data_AF-A0A7C3QTQ2-F1
#
_entry.id   AF-A0A7C3QTQ2-F1
#
_cell.length_a   1.000
_cell.length_b   1.000
_cell.length_c   1.000
_cell.angle_alpha   90.00
_cell.angle_beta   90.00
_cell.angle_gamma   90.00
#
_symmetry.space_group_name_H-M   'P 1'
#
loop_
_entity.id
_entity.type
_entity.pdbx_description
1 polymer ?
#
loop_
_entity_poly.entity_id
_entity_poly.type
_entity_poly.pdbx_seq_one_letter_code
_entity_poly.pdbx_strand_id
1 'polypeptide(L)' 'MLRYTTAGESHGKCLITSIEGVPYGVPVSPEAVNAELARRQGGYGRGARMKLEKDEAEFVTGVRKGHTLGSILTLQIMN' A
#
# COMPACT_ATOMS: atom_id res chain seq x y z
N MET A 1 -4.95 -12.12 15.89
CA MET A 1 -4.95 -10.65 16.10
C MET A 1 -4.30 -10.01 14.89
N LEU A 2 -4.92 -8.98 14.30
CA LEU A 2 -4.37 -8.27 13.14
C LEU A 2 -3.32 -7.27 13.61
N ARG A 3 -2.15 -7.22 12.96
CA ARG A 3 -1.08 -6.25 13.26
C ARG A 3 -0.50 -5.70 11.96
N TYR A 4 -0.11 -4.43 11.97
CA TYR A 4 0.64 -3.82 10.87
C TYR A 4 1.81 -2.99 11.39
N THR A 5 2.86 -2.92 10.58
CA THR A 5 4.09 -2.15 10.84
C THR A 5 4.48 -1.43 9.56
N THR A 6 4.92 -0.17 9.69
CA THR A 6 5.36 0.66 8.57
C THR A 6 6.83 1.03 8.71
N ALA A 7 7.54 1.15 7.59
CA ALA A 7 8.93 1.57 7.53
C ALA A 7 9.21 2.43 6.29
N GLY A 8 10.26 3.26 6.35
CA GLY A 8 10.74 4.09 5.24
C GLY A 8 10.78 5.58 5.56
N GLU A 9 11.59 6.31 4.79
CA GLU A 9 11.77 7.75 4.89
C GLU A 9 11.14 8.49 3.71
N SER A 10 10.64 9.70 3.94
CA SER A 10 10.05 10.55 2.89
C SER A 10 11.00 10.89 1.73
N HIS A 11 12.31 10.81 1.95
CA HIS A 11 13.34 10.99 0.91
C HIS A 11 14.18 9.71 0.72
N GLY A 12 13.68 8.57 1.21
CA GLY A 12 14.30 7.26 1.06
C GLY A 12 14.02 6.65 -0.32
N LYS A 13 14.29 5.35 -0.46
CA LYS A 13 14.01 4.62 -1.72
C LYS A 13 12.54 4.26 -1.90
N CYS A 14 11.87 3.90 -0.81
CA CYS A 14 10.49 3.45 -0.80
C CYS A 14 9.92 3.47 0.61
N LEU A 15 8.60 3.42 0.70
CA LEU A 15 7.85 3.14 1.90
C LEU A 15 7.37 1.68 1.88
N ILE A 16 7.39 1.02 3.03
CA ILE A 16 6.97 -0.37 3.18
C ILE A 16 5.95 -0.48 4.31
N THR A 17 4.93 -1.32 4.11
CA THR A 17 3.98 -1.73 5.15
C THR A 17 3.88 -3.24 5.20
N SER A 18 4.10 -3.84 6.35
CA SER A 18 3.89 -5.26 6.60
C SER A 18 2.62 -5.46 7.43
N ILE A 19 1.78 -6.42 7.05
CA ILE A 19 0.51 -6.75 7.71
C ILE A 19 0.48 -8.24 8.02
N GLU A 20 0.23 -8.56 9.28
CA GLU A 20 0.19 -9.92 9.82
C GLU A 20 -1.18 -10.26 10.39
N GLY A 21 -1.54 -11.55 10.33
CA GLY A 21 -2.78 -12.07 10.90
C GLY A 21 -4.01 -11.92 9.99
N VAL A 22 -3.80 -11.64 8.70
CA VAL A 22 -4.88 -11.66 7.70
C VAL A 22 -5.19 -13.13 7.35
N PRO A 23 -6.47 -13.57 7.39
CA PRO A 23 -6.84 -14.93 7.01
C PRO A 23 -6.48 -15.25 5.55
N TYR A 24 -6.39 -16.53 5.22
CA TYR A 24 -6.30 -17.00 3.83
C TYR A 24 -7.59 -16.70 3.06
N GLY A 25 -7.47 -16.39 1.77
CA GLY A 25 -8.61 -16.28 0.86
C GLY A 25 -9.39 -14.97 0.95
N VAL A 26 -8.89 -13.96 1.66
CA VAL A 26 -9.48 -12.62 1.67
C VAL A 26 -9.22 -11.96 0.30
N PRO A 27 -10.24 -11.45 -0.39
CA PRO A 27 -10.05 -10.73 -1.65
C PRO A 27 -9.23 -9.45 -1.46
N VAL A 28 -8.30 -9.19 -2.37
CA VAL A 28 -7.44 -8.01 -2.40
C VAL A 28 -7.46 -7.43 -3.81
N SER A 29 -7.78 -6.14 -3.90
CA SER A 29 -7.70 -5.35 -5.14
C SER A 29 -6.61 -4.29 -5.01
N PRO A 30 -5.48 -4.44 -5.73
CA PRO A 30 -4.47 -3.38 -5.83
C PRO A 30 -5.06 -2.07 -6.34
N GLU A 31 -6.05 -2.13 -7.22
CA GLU A 31 -6.72 -0.97 -7.79
C GLU A 31 -7.47 -0.17 -6.71
N ALA A 32 -8.17 -0.87 -5.80
CA ALA A 32 -8.83 -0.23 -4.67
C ALA A 32 -7.84 0.46 -3.71
N VAL A 33 -6.67 -0.15 -3.50
CA VAL A 33 -5.59 0.44 -2.69
C VAL A 33 -5.04 1.71 -3.36
N ASN A 34 -4.76 1.65 -4.66
CA ASN A 34 -4.27 2.79 -5.42
C ASN A 34 -5.30 3.92 -5.52
N ALA A 35 -6.60 3.60 -5.61
CA ALA A 35 -7.66 4.60 -5.55
C ALA A 35 -7.66 5.35 -4.21
N GLU A 36 -7.44 4.66 -3.09
CA GLU A 36 -7.34 5.27 -1.77
C GLU A 36 -6.06 6.11 -1.61
N LEU A 37 -4.93 5.69 -2.20
CA LEU A 37 -3.71 6.50 -2.29
C LEU A 37 -3.94 7.80 -3.08
N ALA A 38 -4.54 7.70 -4.26
CA ALA A 38 -4.88 8.85 -5.09
C ALA A 38 -5.86 9.80 -4.38
N ARG A 39 -6.84 9.26 -3.65
CA ARG A 39 -7.76 10.05 -2.82
C ARG A 39 -7.02 10.84 -1.75
N ARG A 40 -5.96 10.30 -1.15
CA ARG A 40 -5.11 11.04 -0.20
C ARG A 40 -4.38 12.17 -0.89
N GLN A 41 -3.87 11.96 -2.10
CA GLN A 41 -3.16 12.98 -2.89
C GLN A 41 -4.08 14.14 -3.32
N GLY A 42 -5.39 13.88 -3.49
CA GLY A 42 -6.41 14.89 -3.79
C GLY A 42 -6.99 15.57 -2.54
N GLY A 43 -6.88 16.91 -2.44
CA GLY A 43 -7.53 17.67 -1.38
C GLY A 43 -7.26 19.17 -1.44
N TYR A 44 -8.19 19.98 -0.92
CA TYR A 44 -8.02 21.44 -0.82
C TYR A 44 -6.80 21.75 0.06
N GLY A 45 -5.87 22.57 -0.43
CA GLY A 45 -4.62 22.90 0.27
C GLY A 45 -3.42 22.00 -0.04
N ARG A 46 -3.55 20.98 -0.89
CA ARG A 46 -2.39 20.21 -1.37
C ARG A 46 -1.69 20.89 -2.55
N GLY A 47 -0.38 21.04 -2.44
CA GLY A 47 0.47 21.73 -3.41
C GLY A 47 0.54 21.01 -4.76
N ALA A 48 0.91 21.75 -5.82
CA ALA A 48 1.01 21.25 -7.19
C ALA A 48 1.89 19.99 -7.32
N ARG A 49 2.89 19.84 -6.45
CA ARG A 49 3.81 18.69 -6.41
C ARG A 49 3.12 17.36 -6.08
N MET A 50 2.20 17.33 -5.11
CA MET A 50 1.47 16.11 -4.75
C MET A 50 0.46 15.67 -5.83
N LYS A 51 0.05 16.58 -6.73
CA LYS A 51 -0.80 16.22 -7.89
C LYS A 51 -0.02 15.53 -9.02
N LEU A 52 1.31 15.59 -8.96
CA LEU A 52 2.21 14.98 -9.93
C LEU A 52 2.78 13.64 -9.44
N GLU A 53 2.65 13.33 -8.15
CA GLU A 53 3.05 12.05 -7.57
C GLU A 53 2.16 10.93 -8.15
N LYS A 54 2.82 9.89 -8.63
CA LYS A 54 2.20 8.69 -9.21
C LYS A 54 2.47 7.48 -8.33
N ASP A 55 2.43 7.70 -7.02
CA ASP A 55 2.69 6.66 -6.04
C ASP A 55 1.76 5.47 -6.30
N GLU A 56 2.37 4.31 -6.54
CA GLU A 56 1.67 3.07 -6.77
C GLU A 56 2.01 2.09 -5.66
N ALA A 57 0.99 1.49 -5.07
CA ALA A 57 1.14 0.40 -4.13
C ALA A 57 1.34 -0.92 -4.87
N GLU A 58 2.44 -1.60 -4.56
CA GLU A 58 2.75 -2.94 -5.03
C GLU A 58 2.68 -3.94 -3.86
N PHE A 59 1.96 -5.05 -4.05
CA PHE A 59 2.01 -6.17 -3.12
C PHE A 59 3.21 -7.07 -3.44
N VAL A 60 4.24 -7.02 -2.61
CA VAL A 60 5.47 -7.81 -2.78
C VAL A 60 5.32 -9.22 -2.21
N THR A 61 4.48 -9.40 -1.18
CA THR A 61 4.24 -10.69 -0.53
C THR A 61 2.78 -10.87 -0.11
N GLY A 62 2.38 -12.12 0.14
CA GLY A 62 1.12 -12.45 0.83
C GLY A 62 -0.15 -12.41 -0.02
N VAL A 63 -0.07 -11.97 -1.28
CA VAL A 63 -1.19 -11.94 -2.22
C VAL A 63 -0.86 -12.73 -3.48
N ARG A 64 -1.80 -13.53 -3.96
CA ARG A 64 -1.70 -14.23 -5.25
C ARG A 64 -3.08 -14.37 -5.87
N LYS A 65 -3.19 -14.10 -7.17
CA LYS A 65 -4.46 -14.15 -7.93
C LYS A 65 -5.59 -13.37 -7.21
N GLY A 66 -5.29 -12.18 -6.70
CA GLY A 66 -6.25 -11.30 -6.03
C GLY A 66 -6.74 -11.78 -4.66
N HIS A 67 -6.06 -12.73 -4.02
CA HIS A 67 -6.44 -13.25 -2.71
C HIS A 67 -5.24 -13.36 -1.77
N THR A 68 -5.49 -13.23 -0.47
CA THR A 68 -4.47 -13.41 0.57
C THR A 68 -4.08 -14.87 0.74
N LEU A 69 -2.81 -15.10 1.09
CA LEU A 69 -2.25 -16.43 1.31
C LEU A 69 -2.20 -16.85 2.79
N GLY A 70 -2.65 -16.00 3.72
CA GLY A 70 -2.52 -16.22 5.16
C GLY A 70 -1.10 -15.99 5.71
N SER A 71 -0.11 -15.80 4.84
CA SER A 71 1.22 -15.31 5.19
C SER A 71 1.23 -13.79 5.35
N ILE A 72 2.37 -13.22 5.73
CA ILE A 72 2.54 -11.77 5.88
C ILE A 72 2.34 -11.08 4.53
N LEU A 73 1.47 -10.06 4.50
CA LEU A 73 1.32 -9.18 3.36
C LEU A 73 2.36 -8.06 3.47
N THR A 74 3.05 -7.78 2.38
CA THR A 74 3.98 -6.65 2.30
C THR A 74 3.57 -5.77 1.13
N LEU A 75 3.32 -4.50 1.45
CA LEU A 75 3.02 -3.46 0.49
C LEU A 75 4.23 -2.55 0.35
N GLN A 76 4.59 -2.18 -0.87
CA GLN A 76 5.67 -1.25 -1.18
C GLN A 76 5.11 -0.07 -1.98
N ILE A 77 5.60 1.13 -1.68
CA ILE A 77 5.36 2.33 -2.49
C ILE A 77 6.72 2.93 -2.79
N MET A 78 7.06 3.07 -4.07
CA MET A 78 8.30 3.72 -4.49
C MET A 78 8.15 5.25 -4.38
N ASN A 79 9.19 5.93 -3.91
CA ASN A 79 9.24 7.40 -3.84
C ASN A 79 9.53 8.03 -5.22
#